data_AF-A0A844G6Z8-F1
#
_entry.id   AF-A0A844G6Z8-F1
#
_cell.length_a   1.000
_cell.length_b   1.000
_cell.length_c   1.000
_cell.angle_alpha   90.00
_cell.angle_beta   90.00
_cell.angle_gamma   90.00
#
_symmetry.space_group_name_H-M   'P 1'
#
loop_
_entity.id
_entity.type
_entity.pdbx_description
1 polymer ?
#
loop_
_entity_poly.entity_id
_entity_poly.type
_entity_poly.pdbx_seq_one_letter_code
_entity_poly.pdbx_strand_id
1 'polypeptide(L)'
;MPLPLLAIFGASLVIGTLVVVALLKWKEIVNWFRNKGTLKQSDKDNIAVMVKTQLASGHVREIHGIFNTRTEEVLDGQQFEAKELDQELQEVFGKEDVVVLS
;
A
#
# COMPACT_ATOMS: atom_id res chain seq x y z
N MET A 1 8.04 22.18 -4.60
CA MET A 1 8.10 21.00 -3.71
C MET A 1 7.05 20.03 -4.21
N PRO A 2 7.39 18.82 -4.68
CA PRO A 2 6.35 17.88 -5.06
C PRO A 2 5.64 17.48 -3.77
N LEU A 3 4.35 17.80 -3.69
CA LEU A 3 3.48 17.36 -2.62
C LEU A 3 3.55 15.81 -2.57
N PRO A 4 3.79 15.18 -1.41
CA PRO A 4 3.61 13.74 -1.33
C PRO A 4 2.15 13.45 -1.66
N LEU A 5 1.90 12.55 -2.60
CA LEU A 5 0.57 12.06 -2.99
C LEU A 5 -0.30 11.63 -1.79
N LEU A 6 0.30 11.46 -0.61
CA LEU A 6 -0.35 11.19 0.67
C LEU A 6 -1.20 12.35 1.23
N ALA A 7 -1.03 13.59 0.76
CA ALA A 7 -1.74 14.74 1.32
C ALA A 7 -3.14 15.01 0.71
N ILE A 8 -3.59 14.20 -0.27
CA ILE A 8 -4.87 14.43 -0.98
C ILE A 8 -6.01 13.55 -0.45
N PHE A 9 -5.74 12.55 0.40
CA PHE A 9 -6.80 11.70 0.92
C PHE A 9 -7.60 12.43 2.01
N GLY A 10 -8.92 12.51 1.83
CA GLY A 10 -9.86 13.05 2.81
C GLY A 10 -9.67 12.43 4.20
N ALA A 11 -10.09 13.15 5.24
CA ALA A 11 -9.71 13.01 6.64
C ALA A 11 -10.04 11.68 7.39
N SER A 12 -9.96 10.51 6.75
CA SER A 12 -10.22 9.20 7.38
C SER A 12 -9.10 8.17 7.16
N LEU A 13 -7.83 8.59 7.06
CA LEU A 13 -6.71 7.64 6.98
C LEU A 13 -6.49 6.90 8.31
N VAL A 14 -7.23 5.82 8.56
CA VAL A 14 -6.77 4.77 9.49
C VAL A 14 -5.76 3.91 8.73
N ILE A 15 -4.57 4.45 8.46
CA ILE A 15 -3.42 3.62 8.09
C ILE A 15 -2.92 2.99 9.39
N GLY A 16 -2.92 1.66 9.44
CA GLY A 16 -2.49 0.87 10.58
C GLY A 16 -1.00 1.01 10.92
N THR A 17 -0.59 0.28 11.96
CA THR A 17 0.75 0.29 12.55
C THR A 17 1.88 0.17 11.52
N LEU A 18 2.90 1.02 11.66
CA LEU A 18 4.16 0.89 10.94
C LEU A 18 4.94 -0.33 11.43
N VAL A 19 5.23 -1.27 10.53
CA VAL A 19 6.06 -2.45 10.83
C VAL A 19 7.41 -2.33 10.12
N VAL A 20 8.50 -2.44 10.88
CA VAL A 20 9.86 -2.42 10.32
C VAL A 20 10.34 -3.85 10.12
N VAL A 21 10.69 -4.20 8.89
CA VAL A 21 11.17 -5.55 8.52
C VAL A 21 12.48 -5.48 7.75
N ALA A 22 13.29 -6.55 7.80
CA ALA A 22 14.48 -6.62 6.95
C ALA A 22 14.09 -6.84 5.48
N LEU A 23 13.15 -7.75 5.23
CA LEU A 23 12.69 -8.14 3.91
C LEU A 23 11.16 -8.19 3.90
N LEU A 24 10.52 -7.36 3.08
CA LEU A 24 9.06 -7.41 2.88
C LEU A 24 8.74 -8.42 1.78
N LYS A 25 7.89 -9.39 2.10
CA LYS A 25 7.53 -10.48 1.19
C LYS A 25 6.18 -10.24 0.52
N TRP A 26 6.10 -10.51 -0.77
CA TRP A 26 4.84 -10.44 -1.53
C TRP A 26 3.72 -11.28 -0.88
N LYS A 27 4.06 -12.47 -0.40
CA LYS A 27 3.10 -13.37 0.26
C LYS A 27 2.40 -12.72 1.46
N GLU A 28 3.09 -11.89 2.24
CA GLU A 28 2.49 -11.20 3.39
C GLU A 28 1.45 -10.17 2.92
N ILE A 29 1.78 -9.42 1.88
CA ILE A 29 0.89 -8.41 1.27
C ILE A 29 -0.34 -9.09 0.67
N VAL A 30 -0.16 -10.17 -0.08
CA VAL A 30 -1.28 -10.95 -0.65
C VAL A 30 -2.17 -11.52 0.45
N ASN A 31 -1.58 -12.06 1.52
CA ASN A 31 -2.36 -12.58 2.65
C ASN A 31 -3.19 -11.48 3.31
N TRP A 32 -2.62 -10.29 3.46
CA TRP A 32 -3.35 -9.13 3.96
C TRP A 32 -4.55 -8.79 3.07
N PHE A 33 -4.36 -8.67 1.75
CA PHE A 33 -5.46 -8.37 0.82
C PHE A 33 -6.50 -9.48 0.77
N ARG A 34 -6.11 -10.75 0.88
CA ARG A 34 -7.05 -11.88 0.99
C ARG A 34 -7.94 -11.74 2.22
N ASN A 35 -7.37 -11.34 3.36
CA ASN A 35 -8.13 -11.07 4.58
C ASN A 35 -9.06 -9.84 4.46
N LYS A 36 -8.71 -8.89 3.59
CA LYS A 36 -9.54 -7.71 3.27
C LYS A 36 -10.48 -7.92 2.09
N GLY A 37 -10.61 -9.15 1.57
CA GLY A 37 -11.45 -9.47 0.43
C GLY A 37 -12.90 -9.00 0.59
N THR A 38 -13.50 -9.17 1.78
CA THR A 38 -14.86 -8.70 2.07
C THR A 38 -14.98 -7.18 1.96
N LEU A 39 -14.01 -6.42 2.46
CA LEU A 39 -13.99 -4.96 2.35
C LEU A 39 -13.76 -4.50 0.90
N LYS A 40 -12.86 -5.16 0.17
CA LYS A 40 -12.66 -4.86 -1.26
C LYS A 40 -13.92 -5.10 -2.09
N GLN A 41 -14.70 -6.13 -1.76
CA GLN A 41 -15.90 -6.52 -2.51
C GLN A 41 -17.18 -5.82 -2.05
N SER A 42 -17.17 -5.11 -0.91
CA SER A 42 -18.39 -4.48 -0.36
C SER A 42 -18.88 -3.29 -1.17
N ASP A 43 -18.01 -2.66 -1.95
CA ASP A 43 -18.32 -1.54 -2.84
C ASP A 43 -17.52 -1.70 -4.14
N LYS A 44 -18.15 -1.42 -5.29
CA LYS A 44 -17.49 -1.44 -6.61
C LYS A 44 -16.41 -0.37 -6.74
N ASP A 45 -16.50 0.68 -5.93
CA ASP A 45 -15.57 1.80 -5.95
C ASP A 45 -14.33 1.54 -5.07
N ASN A 46 -14.30 0.41 -4.33
CA ASN A 46 -13.16 -0.03 -3.53
C ASN A 46 -12.12 -0.75 -4.39
N ILE A 47 -10.91 -0.19 -4.42
CA ILE A 47 -9.76 -0.75 -5.13
C ILE A 47 -8.62 -1.07 -4.16
N ALA A 48 -7.87 -2.12 -4.46
CA ALA A 48 -6.67 -2.48 -3.72
C ALA A 48 -5.48 -1.73 -4.32
N VAL A 49 -4.75 -0.98 -3.50
CA VAL A 49 -3.64 -0.12 -3.93
C VAL A 49 -2.42 -0.42 -3.10
N MET A 50 -1.26 -0.39 -3.75
CA MET A 50 0.06 -0.46 -3.14
C MET A 50 0.89 0.72 -3.61
N VAL A 51 1.63 1.33 -2.69
CA VAL A 51 2.49 2.48 -2.95
C VAL A 51 3.84 2.20 -2.33
N LYS A 52 4.90 2.28 -3.12
CA LYS A 52 6.28 2.26 -2.62
C LYS A 52 6.88 3.66 -2.68
N THR A 53 7.79 3.93 -1.76
CA THR A 53 8.58 5.16 -1.74
C THR A 53 9.97 4.86 -1.21
N GLN A 54 10.99 5.26 -1.96
CA GLN A 54 12.37 5.17 -1.49
C GLN A 54 12.63 6.23 -0.42
N LEU A 55 13.14 5.82 0.74
CA LEU A 55 13.49 6.72 1.83
C LEU A 55 14.94 7.19 1.70
N ALA A 56 15.22 8.37 2.26
CA ALA A 56 16.59 8.92 2.33
C ALA A 56 17.57 8.01 3.11
N SER A 57 17.06 7.13 3.97
CA SER A 57 17.85 6.12 4.69
C SER A 57 18.34 4.96 3.80
N GLY A 58 17.88 4.88 2.55
CA GLY A 58 18.11 3.72 1.67
C GLY A 58 17.11 2.57 1.88
N HIS A 59 16.23 2.66 2.88
CA HIS A 59 15.10 1.75 3.05
C HIS A 59 13.97 2.10 2.08
N VAL A 60 13.06 1.15 1.88
CA VAL A 60 11.81 1.33 1.15
C VAL A 60 10.65 1.42 2.14
N ARG A 61 9.80 2.44 1.97
CA ARG A 61 8.49 2.48 2.60
C ARG A 61 7.46 1.94 1.64
N GLU A 62 6.63 1.03 2.12
CA GLU A 62 5.53 0.46 1.37
C GLU A 62 4.23 0.71 2.15
N ILE A 63 3.18 1.13 1.44
CA ILE A 63 1.84 1.34 1.96
C ILE A 63 0.90 0.55 1.07
N HIS A 64 0.17 -0.40 1.63
CA HIS A 64 -0.90 -1.08 0.94
C HIS A 64 -2.24 -0.87 1.65
N GLY A 65 -3.30 -0.73 0.87
CA GLY A 65 -4.61 -0.41 1.41
C GLY A 65 -5.77 -0.61 0.45
N ILE A 66 -6.98 -0.49 0.99
CA ILE A 66 -8.23 -0.41 0.23
C ILE A 66 -8.59 1.06 0.11
N PHE A 67 -8.65 1.56 -1.12
CA PHE A 67 -9.01 2.94 -1.46
C PHE A 67 -10.39 2.97 -2.13
N ASN A 68 -11.28 3.84 -1.66
CA ASN A 68 -12.56 4.08 -2.32
C ASN A 68 -12.44 5.27 -3.27
N THR A 69 -12.57 5.00 -4.56
CA THR A 69 -12.44 5.99 -5.63
C THR A 69 -13.57 7.03 -5.68
N ARG A 70 -14.71 6.74 -5.06
CA ARG A 70 -15.87 7.65 -5.02
C ARG A 70 -15.77 8.63 -3.84
N THR A 71 -15.34 8.17 -2.67
CA THR A 71 -15.17 9.04 -1.48
C THR A 71 -13.78 9.65 -1.38
N GLU A 72 -12.82 9.15 -2.19
CA GLU A 72 -11.42 9.53 -2.13
C GLU A 72 -10.77 9.24 -0.76
N GLU A 73 -11.21 8.15 -0.11
CA GLU A 73 -10.77 7.75 1.21
C GLU A 73 -10.06 6.39 1.19
N VAL A 74 -9.07 6.23 2.06
CA VAL A 74 -8.47 4.92 2.36
C VAL A 74 -9.25 4.31 3.50
N LEU A 75 -9.95 3.21 3.22
CA LEU A 75 -10.82 2.52 4.16
C LEU A 75 -10.04 1.68 5.18
N ASP A 76 -8.90 1.14 4.76
CA ASP A 76 -7.99 0.35 5.59
C ASP A 76 -6.63 0.25 4.91
N GLY A 77 -5.55 0.14 5.67
CA GLY A 77 -4.22 -0.04 5.13
C GLY A 77 -3.17 -0.38 6.18
N GLN A 78 -2.01 -0.83 5.71
CA GLN A 78 -0.83 -1.03 6.54
C GLN A 78 0.37 -0.33 5.91
N GLN A 79 1.30 0.06 6.77
CA GLN A 79 2.56 0.66 6.35
C GLN A 79 3.72 -0.21 6.81
N PHE A 80 4.65 -0.45 5.91
CA PHE A 80 5.89 -1.16 6.16
C PHE A 80 7.08 -0.26 5.85
N GLU A 81 8.13 -0.39 6.65
CA GLU A 81 9.47 0.08 6.28
C GLU A 81 10.38 -1.15 6.18
N ALA A 82 10.92 -1.38 4.99
CA ALA A 82 11.72 -2.54 4.67
C ALA A 82 13.09 -2.13 4.18
N LYS A 83 14.13 -2.88 4.52
CA LYS A 83 15.44 -2.67 3.89
C LYS A 83 15.42 -3.09 2.42
N GLU A 84 14.77 -4.23 2.16
CA GLU A 84 14.67 -4.84 0.85
C GLU A 84 13.25 -5.34 0.59
N LEU A 85 12.86 -5.36 -0.68
CA LEU A 85 11.66 -6.03 -1.17
C LEU A 85 12.07 -7.37 -1.78
N ASP A 86 11.26 -8.42 -1.61
CA ASP A 86 11.53 -9.68 -2.30
C ASP A 86 11.39 -9.55 -3.83
N GLN A 87 11.92 -10.52 -4.56
CA GLN A 87 11.97 -10.46 -6.02
C GLN A 87 10.57 -10.33 -6.64
N GLU A 88 9.58 -11.07 -6.12
CA GLU A 88 8.21 -11.03 -6.64
C GLU A 88 7.58 -9.65 -6.43
N LEU A 89 7.79 -9.03 -5.27
CA LEU A 89 7.30 -7.68 -5.00
C LEU A 89 8.02 -6.64 -5.88
N GLN A 90 9.32 -6.80 -6.12
CA GLN A 90 10.05 -5.96 -7.08
C GLN A 90 9.51 -6.12 -8.50
N GLU A 91 9.16 -7.33 -8.93
CA GLU A 91 8.58 -7.60 -10.24
C GLU A 91 7.18 -7.00 -10.38
N VAL A 92 6.34 -7.09 -9.34
CA VAL A 92 5.00 -6.51 -9.30
C VAL A 92 5.04 -4.99 -9.46
N PHE A 93 5.93 -4.31 -8.73
CA PHE A 93 6.09 -2.86 -8.90
C PHE A 93 6.86 -2.51 -10.18
N GLY A 94 7.80 -3.33 -10.62
CA GLY A 94 8.73 -3.00 -11.69
C GLY A 94 9.39 -1.63 -11.45
N LYS A 95 9.17 -0.70 -12.38
CA LYS A 95 9.64 0.69 -12.29
C LYS A 95 8.61 1.66 -11.70
N GLU A 96 7.40 1.21 -11.47
CA GLU A 96 6.30 2.04 -10.98
C GLU A 96 6.34 2.13 -9.45
N ASP A 97 5.94 3.30 -8.93
CA ASP A 97 5.82 3.54 -7.50
C ASP A 97 4.43 3.22 -6.94
N VAL A 98 3.44 3.02 -7.82
CA VAL A 98 2.05 2.73 -7.46
C VAL A 98 1.55 1.55 -8.28
N VAL A 99 0.91 0.60 -7.62
CA VAL A 99 0.29 -0.58 -8.24
C VAL A 99 -1.16 -0.68 -7.76
N VAL A 100 -2.07 -0.92 -8.70
CA VAL A 100 -3.47 -1.25 -8.41
C VAL A 100 -3.67 -2.74 -8.65
N LEU A 101 -4.16 -3.45 -7.64
CA LEU A 101 -4.48 -4.87 -7.73
C LEU A 101 -5.94 -5.04 -8.12
N SER A 102 -6.19 -5.71 -9.25
CA SER A 102 -7.54 -5.99 -9.80
C SER A 102 -8.16 -7.24 -9.20
#